data_AF-A0A1Y0MDA9-F1
#
_entry.id   AF-A0A1Y0MDA9-F1
#
_cell.length_a   1.000
_cell.length_b   1.000
_cell.length_c   1.000
_cell.angle_alpha   90.00
_cell.angle_beta   90.00
_cell.angle_gamma   90.00
#
_symmetry.space_group_name_H-M   'P 1'
#
loop_
_entity.id
_entity.type
_entity.pdbx_description
1 polymer ?
#
loop_
_entity_poly.entity_id
_entity_poly.type
_entity_poly.pdbx_seq_one_letter_code
_entity_poly.pdbx_strand_id
1 'polypeptide(L)'
;MKTKNLTNLFFLIFALAAFTTNAQKITISKWEMHRGKPAFDFVTTKWGDPTAYSQKNIPATEDTGWKSLPNGIKLEEPSTIPKYQQLDFTYFQSIIDIPKNTKPNKLTISFKFVDDGARVYIFNSKYPKGTYKNGTDFVLDTWYNARPQPARTIGNFADLLVTGKNRIVIVQFDNSAKGNHIEGVSMIADAKTIPVSNKTVKEMETVKPLAESKIIGHWTFENGSTKDLTGNFGDLTLERSVIEDGQLHVGNNQLAWSTTYNGPDIKEKTLVTWVTVLNPKQQGGTVLTVGKKVPDFDFDGIIFGEKQKNTWMAGSGDWNRTQPIGNKAKETLIGSQVKIAISFGSKNGKNEVKLYRNDVLAGTYIKGEILSLDKNQVGVIFGQRHFWNGLPSNPWVNARIEEAMIYSGVLSPEEIKKVTTVKKVTVSEFIPDLSKKNDPKWSYGYGKAGEDFTSFPPPVAYKKGSPVNIMKKSGTAFYSAAQNNSNKDWVDVKHSITFPPKSKGAIALHPGQYKNEYAKVRYSAPKEGTYKIRLTFKHLDTNFTKAKAEIWTNKDGTWSNFENINLTRTEYNANNGTITREYTFKLKKNSKVSVEIEGDGTHENDYTLVSFGVDEIK
;
A
#
# COMPACT_ATOMS: atom_id res chain seq x y z
N MET A 1 34.00 -34.10 -63.67
CA MET A 1 32.98 -35.02 -63.09
C MET A 1 32.29 -34.27 -61.95
N LYS A 2 31.05 -33.82 -62.16
CA LYS A 2 29.81 -34.43 -61.62
C LYS A 2 29.71 -34.27 -60.09
N THR A 3 29.11 -33.18 -59.57
CA THR A 3 27.67 -32.88 -59.34
C THR A 3 27.10 -33.42 -58.03
N LYS A 4 26.60 -32.48 -57.19
CA LYS A 4 25.30 -32.48 -56.45
C LYS A 4 25.19 -33.45 -55.25
N ASN A 5 24.65 -33.13 -54.06
CA ASN A 5 23.54 -32.28 -53.59
C ASN A 5 23.68 -32.06 -52.05
N LEU A 6 23.41 -30.88 -51.46
CA LEU A 6 22.13 -30.45 -50.80
C LEU A 6 21.63 -31.47 -49.74
N THR A 7 21.31 -31.16 -48.47
CA THR A 7 20.55 -30.05 -47.87
C THR A 7 20.58 -30.22 -46.33
N ASN A 8 20.71 -29.14 -45.56
CA ASN A 8 20.02 -28.93 -44.27
C ASN A 8 20.20 -27.46 -43.85
N LEU A 9 19.54 -26.57 -44.58
CA LEU A 9 19.38 -25.17 -44.18
C LEU A 9 18.08 -25.09 -43.37
N PHE A 10 18.21 -25.00 -42.04
CA PHE A 10 17.08 -24.67 -41.19
C PHE A 10 16.59 -23.25 -41.55
N PHE A 11 15.40 -23.18 -42.16
CA PHE A 11 14.65 -21.95 -42.30
C PHE A 11 14.22 -21.48 -40.90
N LEU A 12 15.00 -20.59 -40.27
CA LEU A 12 14.50 -19.77 -39.19
C LEU A 12 13.75 -18.60 -39.84
N ILE A 13 12.44 -18.78 -40.04
CA ILE A 13 11.55 -17.68 -40.42
C ILE A 13 11.56 -16.70 -39.24
N PHE A 14 12.32 -15.62 -39.39
CA PHE A 14 12.16 -14.40 -38.59
C PHE A 14 10.78 -13.84 -38.92
N ALA A 15 9.76 -14.25 -38.17
CA ALA A 15 8.57 -13.43 -38.01
C ALA A 15 9.01 -12.19 -37.21
N LEU A 16 9.54 -11.19 -37.91
CA LEU A 16 9.72 -9.85 -37.39
C LEU A 16 8.31 -9.29 -37.19
N ALA A 17 7.65 -9.69 -36.10
CA ALA A 17 6.51 -8.97 -35.59
C ALA A 17 7.02 -7.56 -35.29
N ALA A 18 6.73 -6.64 -36.20
CA ALA A 18 6.89 -5.23 -35.96
C ALA A 18 5.96 -4.88 -34.80
N PHE A 19 6.48 -5.04 -33.57
CA PHE A 19 5.94 -4.35 -32.42
C PHE A 19 6.10 -2.87 -32.74
N THR A 20 5.04 -2.28 -33.30
CA THR A 20 4.86 -0.85 -33.26
C THR A 20 4.76 -0.50 -31.78
N THR A 21 5.88 -0.13 -31.19
CA THR A 21 5.87 0.52 -29.89
C THR A 21 4.98 1.74 -30.08
N ASN A 22 3.83 1.77 -29.41
CA ASN A 22 3.03 2.97 -29.29
C ASN A 22 3.90 3.98 -28.53
N ALA A 23 4.74 4.72 -29.25
CA ALA A 23 5.49 5.83 -28.69
C ALA A 23 4.47 6.76 -28.04
N GLN A 24 4.60 6.95 -26.74
CA GLN A 24 3.69 7.79 -25.97
C GLN A 24 3.76 9.20 -26.58
N LYS A 25 2.62 9.66 -27.13
CA LYS A 25 2.56 10.93 -27.86
C LYS A 25 2.46 12.07 -26.86
N ILE A 26 3.09 13.20 -27.19
CA ILE A 26 2.85 14.47 -26.50
C ILE A 26 1.37 14.83 -26.72
N THR A 27 0.68 15.18 -25.64
CA THR A 27 -0.73 15.63 -25.68
C THR A 27 -0.90 16.86 -24.80
N ILE A 28 -1.95 17.64 -25.06
CA ILE A 28 -2.40 18.69 -24.14
C ILE A 28 -3.74 18.36 -23.50
N SER A 29 -4.02 18.88 -22.30
CA SER A 29 -5.35 18.83 -21.71
C SER A 29 -6.32 19.71 -22.50
N LYS A 30 -7.62 19.52 -22.28
CA LYS A 30 -8.62 20.53 -22.62
C LYS A 30 -8.22 21.88 -22.02
N TRP A 31 -8.54 22.96 -22.72
CA TRP A 31 -8.32 24.32 -22.24
C TRP A 31 -9.33 24.69 -21.16
N GLU A 32 -8.92 25.55 -20.25
CA GLU A 32 -9.77 26.18 -19.25
C GLU A 32 -9.52 27.70 -19.23
N MET A 33 -10.52 28.47 -18.80
CA MET A 33 -10.50 29.93 -18.69
C MET A 33 -10.83 30.36 -17.26
N HIS A 34 -10.20 31.44 -16.80
CA HIS A 34 -10.50 32.10 -15.53
C HIS A 34 -10.54 33.62 -15.71
N ARG A 35 -11.59 34.26 -15.21
CA ARG A 35 -11.87 35.71 -15.35
C ARG A 35 -11.04 36.64 -14.45
N GLY A 36 -9.97 36.12 -13.85
CA GLY A 36 -9.16 36.90 -12.91
C GLY A 36 -9.96 37.59 -11.80
N LYS A 37 -9.48 38.78 -11.45
CA LYS A 37 -10.21 39.76 -10.63
C LYS A 37 -10.84 40.79 -11.59
N PRO A 38 -11.88 41.53 -11.14
CA PRO A 38 -12.43 42.64 -11.93
C PRO A 38 -11.38 43.66 -12.35
N ALA A 39 -11.70 44.43 -13.40
CA ALA A 39 -10.87 45.51 -13.88
C ALA A 39 -10.45 46.48 -12.77
N PHE A 40 -9.24 47.01 -12.86
CA PHE A 40 -8.68 47.91 -11.87
C PHE A 40 -7.80 48.98 -12.51
N ASP A 41 -7.61 50.08 -11.79
CA ASP A 41 -6.84 51.23 -12.27
C ASP A 41 -5.35 50.89 -12.36
N PHE A 42 -4.80 51.03 -13.56
CA PHE A 42 -3.38 50.94 -13.85
C PHE A 42 -3.09 51.63 -15.18
N VAL A 43 -2.27 52.67 -15.13
CA VAL A 43 -1.95 53.47 -16.31
C VAL A 43 -0.96 52.73 -17.20
N THR A 44 -1.29 52.63 -18.48
CA THR A 44 -0.43 52.10 -19.53
C THR A 44 -0.20 53.17 -20.60
N THR A 45 0.76 52.96 -21.50
CA THR A 45 1.11 53.97 -22.53
C THR A 45 0.69 53.56 -23.94
N LYS A 46 0.32 52.30 -24.13
CA LYS A 46 -0.03 51.71 -25.42
C LYS A 46 -0.88 50.45 -25.24
N TRP A 47 -1.55 50.02 -26.31
CA TRP A 47 -2.17 48.69 -26.35
C TRP A 47 -1.14 47.61 -26.06
N GLY A 48 -1.53 46.62 -25.24
CA GLY A 48 -0.65 45.51 -24.90
C GLY A 48 0.65 45.91 -24.20
N ASP A 49 0.68 47.05 -23.48
CA ASP A 49 1.86 47.54 -22.76
C ASP A 49 2.43 46.45 -21.81
N PRO A 50 3.64 45.92 -22.04
CA PRO A 50 4.19 44.83 -21.24
C PRO A 50 4.38 45.13 -19.75
N THR A 51 4.36 46.41 -19.36
CA THR A 51 4.38 46.82 -17.94
C THR A 51 3.18 46.30 -17.16
N ALA A 52 2.04 46.05 -17.83
CA ALA A 52 0.84 45.48 -17.25
C ALA A 52 1.10 44.12 -16.57
N TYR A 53 1.98 43.28 -17.13
CA TYR A 53 2.28 41.96 -16.57
C TYR A 53 2.98 41.99 -15.21
N SER A 54 3.39 43.18 -14.72
CA SER A 54 3.80 43.36 -13.32
C SER A 54 2.63 43.16 -12.34
N GLN A 55 1.40 43.39 -12.79
CA GLN A 55 0.17 43.32 -11.99
C GLN A 55 -0.59 42.00 -12.13
N LYS A 56 -0.14 41.08 -13.00
CA LYS A 56 -0.79 39.79 -13.19
C LYS A 56 -0.88 39.03 -11.86
N ASN A 57 -1.99 38.33 -11.66
CA ASN A 57 -2.19 37.42 -10.55
C ASN A 57 -2.72 36.09 -11.10
N ILE A 58 -1.81 35.25 -11.59
CA ILE A 58 -2.15 33.96 -12.20
C ILE A 58 -2.80 33.07 -11.13
N PRO A 59 -4.07 32.63 -11.30
CA PRO A 59 -4.73 31.76 -10.33
C PRO A 59 -3.98 30.43 -10.14
N ALA A 60 -4.11 29.85 -8.94
CA ALA A 60 -3.63 28.49 -8.68
C ALA A 60 -4.26 27.49 -9.66
N THR A 61 -3.60 26.36 -9.94
CA THR A 61 -4.11 25.43 -10.97
C THR A 61 -5.49 24.87 -10.62
N GLU A 62 -5.71 24.66 -9.32
CA GLU A 62 -6.90 24.10 -8.70
C GLU A 62 -8.00 25.11 -8.37
N ASP A 63 -7.82 26.39 -8.74
CA ASP A 63 -8.79 27.44 -8.43
C ASP A 63 -10.19 27.09 -8.97
N THR A 64 -11.21 27.21 -8.13
CA THR A 64 -12.59 26.89 -8.51
C THR A 64 -13.17 27.81 -9.60
N GLY A 65 -12.52 28.94 -9.88
CA GLY A 65 -12.88 29.86 -10.94
C GLY A 65 -12.56 29.38 -12.36
N TRP A 66 -11.76 28.31 -12.53
CA TRP A 66 -11.48 27.74 -13.84
C TRP A 66 -12.73 27.11 -14.48
N LYS A 67 -13.02 27.47 -15.74
CA LYS A 67 -14.14 26.96 -16.55
C LYS A 67 -13.63 26.30 -17.81
N SER A 68 -14.18 25.14 -18.18
CA SER A 68 -13.73 24.36 -19.35
C SER A 68 -14.06 25.05 -20.68
N LEU A 69 -13.12 24.95 -21.63
CA LEU A 69 -13.23 25.37 -23.02
C LEU A 69 -13.03 24.17 -23.95
N PRO A 70 -14.05 23.34 -24.18
CA PRO A 70 -13.91 22.09 -24.93
C PRO A 70 -13.55 22.29 -26.41
N ASN A 71 -13.88 23.45 -26.98
CA ASN A 71 -13.64 23.79 -28.39
C ASN A 71 -12.41 24.69 -28.59
N GLY A 72 -11.52 24.76 -27.58
CA GLY A 72 -10.35 25.63 -27.60
C GLY A 72 -10.64 27.07 -27.16
N ILE A 73 -9.60 27.91 -27.18
CA ILE A 73 -9.70 29.30 -26.73
C ILE A 73 -10.41 30.14 -27.79
N LYS A 74 -11.58 30.66 -27.40
CA LYS A 74 -12.29 31.72 -28.10
C LYS A 74 -13.00 32.60 -27.07
N LEU A 75 -12.61 33.86 -27.00
CA LEU A 75 -13.27 34.91 -26.22
C LEU A 75 -13.47 36.09 -27.15
N GLU A 76 -14.68 36.64 -27.23
CA GLU A 76 -15.00 37.83 -28.01
C GLU A 76 -16.20 38.50 -27.32
N GLU A 77 -15.94 39.61 -26.64
CA GLU A 77 -16.97 40.33 -25.89
C GLU A 77 -16.73 41.84 -25.91
N PRO A 78 -17.77 42.66 -25.67
CA PRO A 78 -17.61 44.10 -25.54
C PRO A 78 -16.79 44.46 -24.30
N SER A 79 -15.95 45.47 -24.44
CA SER A 79 -15.25 46.12 -23.34
C SER A 79 -15.63 47.58 -23.22
N THR A 80 -15.76 48.05 -21.98
CA THR A 80 -16.07 49.45 -21.66
C THR A 80 -14.98 50.11 -20.82
N ILE A 81 -13.84 49.44 -20.61
CA ILE A 81 -12.79 49.96 -19.74
C ILE A 81 -12.16 51.22 -20.37
N PRO A 82 -11.83 52.25 -19.56
CA PRO A 82 -11.22 53.47 -20.08
C PRO A 82 -9.83 53.18 -20.65
N LYS A 83 -9.63 53.57 -21.91
CA LYS A 83 -8.38 53.34 -22.64
C LYS A 83 -7.18 53.81 -21.85
N TYR A 84 -6.24 52.89 -21.65
CA TYR A 84 -4.95 53.07 -20.99
C TYR A 84 -5.00 53.43 -19.50
N GLN A 85 -6.16 53.41 -18.87
CA GLN A 85 -6.29 53.74 -17.44
C GLN A 85 -6.59 52.52 -16.58
N GLN A 86 -7.17 51.47 -17.17
CA GLN A 86 -7.52 50.25 -16.47
C GLN A 86 -6.97 49.01 -17.17
N LEU A 87 -6.83 47.95 -16.39
CA LEU A 87 -6.50 46.60 -16.87
C LEU A 87 -7.58 45.62 -16.47
N ASP A 88 -7.95 44.73 -17.37
CA ASP A 88 -8.76 43.54 -17.09
C ASP A 88 -8.01 42.29 -17.56
N PHE A 89 -7.76 41.33 -16.66
CA PHE A 89 -7.00 40.12 -16.97
C PHE A 89 -7.92 38.90 -17.14
N THR A 90 -7.78 38.22 -18.27
CA THR A 90 -8.31 36.86 -18.45
C THR A 90 -7.17 35.85 -18.62
N TYR A 91 -7.30 34.71 -17.93
CA TYR A 91 -6.30 33.67 -17.91
C TYR A 91 -6.82 32.44 -18.62
N PHE A 92 -5.95 31.77 -19.38
CA PHE A 92 -6.26 30.47 -19.99
C PHE A 92 -5.18 29.47 -19.61
N GLN A 93 -5.56 28.24 -19.28
CA GLN A 93 -4.60 27.20 -18.90
C GLN A 93 -4.81 25.89 -19.64
N SER A 94 -3.71 25.18 -19.86
CA SER A 94 -3.66 23.78 -20.28
C SER A 94 -2.39 23.11 -19.74
N ILE A 95 -2.37 21.78 -19.67
CA ILE A 95 -1.18 21.01 -19.35
C ILE A 95 -0.68 20.31 -20.61
N ILE A 96 0.60 20.51 -20.94
CA ILE A 96 1.32 19.66 -21.88
C ILE A 96 2.09 18.59 -21.08
N ASP A 97 1.80 17.32 -21.36
CA ASP A 97 2.54 16.19 -20.79
C ASP A 97 3.62 15.75 -21.79
N ILE A 98 4.88 15.75 -21.35
CA ILE A 98 6.06 15.41 -22.15
C ILE A 98 6.60 14.04 -21.67
N PRO A 99 6.29 12.94 -22.36
CA PRO A 99 6.81 11.62 -22.01
C PRO A 99 8.35 11.57 -22.00
N LYS A 100 8.90 10.59 -21.28
CA LYS A 100 10.35 10.38 -21.20
C LYS A 100 10.94 10.21 -22.61
N ASN A 101 12.07 10.87 -22.86
CA ASN A 101 12.78 10.86 -24.16
C ASN A 101 11.99 11.39 -25.36
N THR A 102 10.89 12.12 -25.15
CA THR A 102 10.07 12.71 -26.23
C THR A 102 10.06 14.24 -26.22
N LYS A 103 10.97 14.87 -25.46
CA LYS A 103 11.02 16.34 -25.39
C LYS A 103 11.22 16.91 -26.79
N PRO A 104 10.31 17.80 -27.27
CA PRO A 104 10.41 18.35 -28.61
C PRO A 104 11.57 19.34 -28.71
N ASN A 105 12.18 19.45 -29.89
CA ASN A 105 13.24 20.43 -30.16
C ASN A 105 12.65 21.84 -30.37
N LYS A 106 11.40 21.91 -30.82
CA LYS A 106 10.66 23.14 -31.05
C LYS A 106 9.24 23.01 -30.51
N LEU A 107 8.79 24.00 -29.75
CA LEU A 107 7.40 24.20 -29.36
C LEU A 107 7.03 25.64 -29.68
N THR A 108 6.22 25.87 -30.71
CA THR A 108 5.72 27.20 -31.06
C THR A 108 4.30 27.39 -30.62
N ILE A 109 4.01 28.58 -30.09
CA ILE A 109 2.66 29.03 -29.75
C ILE A 109 2.32 30.19 -30.69
N SER A 110 1.12 30.14 -31.27
CA SER A 110 0.65 31.13 -32.22
C SER A 110 -0.74 31.63 -31.85
N PHE A 111 -1.03 32.87 -32.22
CA PHE A 111 -2.34 33.51 -32.04
C PHE A 111 -2.84 34.04 -33.38
N LYS A 112 -4.14 33.82 -33.67
CA LYS A 112 -4.77 34.46 -34.82
C LYS A 112 -5.14 35.90 -34.51
N PHE A 113 -5.63 36.18 -33.30
CA PHE A 113 -5.91 37.54 -32.84
C PHE A 113 -5.87 37.63 -31.32
N VAL A 114 -5.41 38.78 -30.81
CA VAL A 114 -5.49 39.20 -29.41
C VAL A 114 -5.73 40.72 -29.44
N ASP A 115 -6.73 41.20 -28.71
CA ASP A 115 -7.18 42.61 -28.73
C ASP A 115 -6.13 43.59 -28.22
N ASP A 116 -5.45 43.31 -27.10
CA ASP A 116 -4.39 44.19 -26.59
C ASP A 116 -3.07 43.46 -26.36
N GLY A 117 -3.05 42.60 -25.34
CA GLY A 117 -1.83 41.93 -24.90
C GLY A 117 -2.06 40.48 -24.50
N ALA A 118 -1.16 39.58 -24.93
CA ALA A 118 -1.06 38.25 -24.35
C ALA A 118 0.39 37.80 -24.15
N ARG A 119 0.65 37.14 -23.02
CA ARG A 119 1.95 36.53 -22.69
C ARG A 119 1.76 35.10 -22.21
N VAL A 120 2.65 34.23 -22.65
CA VAL A 120 2.69 32.83 -22.21
C VAL A 120 3.62 32.67 -21.01
N TYR A 121 3.10 32.02 -19.98
CA TYR A 121 3.83 31.55 -18.81
C TYR A 121 3.87 30.03 -18.79
N ILE A 122 5.01 29.48 -18.36
CA ILE A 122 5.25 28.03 -18.22
C ILE A 122 5.60 27.73 -16.77
N PHE A 123 4.87 26.80 -16.18
CA PHE A 123 5.09 26.28 -14.84
C PHE A 123 5.44 24.79 -14.92
N ASN A 124 6.52 24.39 -14.26
CA ASN A 124 6.94 23.01 -14.18
C ASN A 124 7.90 22.82 -13.00
N SER A 125 8.49 21.63 -12.86
CA SER A 125 9.45 21.33 -11.79
C SER A 125 10.70 22.22 -11.80
N LYS A 126 11.12 22.74 -12.96
CA LYS A 126 12.23 23.71 -13.10
C LYS A 126 11.78 25.14 -12.77
N TYR A 127 10.54 25.49 -13.10
CA TYR A 127 9.96 26.83 -12.91
C TYR A 127 8.68 26.78 -12.07
N PRO A 128 8.77 26.48 -10.76
CA PRO A 128 7.58 26.29 -9.91
C PRO A 128 6.79 27.58 -9.68
N LYS A 129 7.45 28.75 -9.78
CA LYS A 129 6.81 30.07 -9.70
C LYS A 129 6.39 30.62 -11.08
N GLY A 130 6.53 29.80 -12.12
CA GLY A 130 6.32 30.21 -13.50
C GLY A 130 7.53 30.95 -14.08
N THR A 131 7.68 30.83 -15.39
CA THR A 131 8.63 31.62 -16.19
C THR A 131 7.99 32.01 -17.51
N TYR A 132 8.57 32.97 -18.22
CA TYR A 132 8.16 33.36 -19.57
C TYR A 132 9.40 33.63 -20.42
N LYS A 133 9.22 33.71 -21.75
CA LYS A 133 10.30 34.04 -22.67
C LYS A 133 10.27 35.52 -23.00
N ASN A 134 11.40 36.20 -22.82
CA ASN A 134 11.47 37.64 -23.12
C ASN A 134 11.31 37.87 -24.63
N GLY A 135 10.61 38.94 -25.02
CA GLY A 135 10.38 39.31 -26.42
C GLY A 135 9.33 38.47 -27.15
N THR A 136 8.58 37.60 -26.45
CA THR A 136 7.53 36.76 -27.06
C THR A 136 6.12 37.20 -26.67
N ASP A 137 5.93 38.47 -26.36
CA ASP A 137 4.60 39.01 -26.08
C ASP A 137 3.84 39.22 -27.39
N PHE A 138 2.57 38.86 -27.39
CA PHE A 138 1.66 39.42 -28.38
C PHE A 138 1.29 40.82 -27.91
N VAL A 139 1.60 41.81 -28.74
CA VAL A 139 1.24 43.21 -28.55
C VAL A 139 0.52 43.64 -29.82
N LEU A 140 -0.71 44.14 -29.67
CA LEU A 140 -1.40 44.77 -30.79
C LEU A 140 -0.68 46.09 -31.15
N ASP A 141 -0.07 46.15 -32.34
CA ASP A 141 0.71 47.31 -32.80
C ASP A 141 -0.13 48.31 -33.60
N THR A 142 -1.16 47.85 -34.31
CA THR A 142 -2.15 48.67 -35.02
C THR A 142 -3.52 48.00 -34.97
N TRP A 143 -4.60 48.78 -34.99
CA TRP A 143 -5.99 48.29 -35.13
C TRP A 143 -6.18 47.36 -36.35
N TYR A 144 -5.26 47.41 -37.31
CA TYR A 144 -5.34 46.79 -38.62
C TYR A 144 -4.59 45.46 -38.76
N ASN A 145 -4.17 44.81 -37.67
CA ASN A 145 -3.76 43.41 -37.75
C ASN A 145 -4.99 42.54 -38.04
N ALA A 146 -5.28 42.43 -39.33
CA ALA A 146 -6.34 41.67 -39.95
C ALA A 146 -6.13 40.17 -39.68
N ARG A 147 -6.45 39.72 -38.47
CA ARG A 147 -6.59 38.29 -38.09
C ARG A 147 -5.64 37.38 -38.90
N PRO A 148 -4.30 37.55 -38.76
CA PRO A 148 -3.29 37.06 -39.70
C PRO A 148 -3.53 35.60 -40.14
N GLN A 149 -3.35 35.38 -41.44
CA GLN A 149 -3.40 34.06 -42.06
C GLN A 149 -2.04 33.77 -42.71
N PRO A 150 -1.21 32.88 -42.15
CA PRO A 150 -1.46 32.06 -40.95
C PRO A 150 -1.32 32.86 -39.64
N ALA A 151 -1.82 32.28 -38.54
CA ALA A 151 -1.69 32.83 -37.18
C ALA A 151 -0.24 33.22 -36.84
N ARG A 152 -0.07 34.35 -36.13
CA ARG A 152 1.24 34.90 -35.74
C ARG A 152 1.89 34.01 -34.68
N THR A 153 3.06 33.46 -34.99
CA THR A 153 3.90 32.74 -34.03
C THR A 153 4.63 33.72 -33.13
N ILE A 154 4.49 33.59 -31.82
CA ILE A 154 5.11 34.52 -30.86
C ILE A 154 6.49 34.08 -30.36
N GLY A 155 6.85 32.80 -30.49
CA GLY A 155 8.15 32.32 -30.06
C GLY A 155 8.28 30.80 -30.01
N ASN A 156 9.49 30.32 -29.72
CA ASN A 156 9.79 28.92 -29.42
C ASN A 156 10.03 28.73 -27.92
N PHE A 157 9.31 27.80 -27.30
CA PHE A 157 9.27 27.55 -25.86
C PHE A 157 9.89 26.20 -25.44
N ALA A 158 10.45 25.42 -26.38
CA ALA A 158 10.98 24.09 -26.10
C ALA A 158 12.07 24.06 -25.01
N ASP A 159 12.89 25.12 -24.92
CA ASP A 159 13.93 25.31 -23.91
C ASP A 159 13.38 25.42 -22.48
N LEU A 160 12.11 25.84 -22.34
CA LEU A 160 11.44 25.99 -21.05
C LEU A 160 10.73 24.71 -20.59
N LEU A 161 10.56 23.71 -21.47
CA LEU A 161 9.90 22.46 -21.13
C LEU A 161 10.83 21.49 -20.38
N VAL A 162 10.23 20.69 -19.50
CA VAL A 162 10.86 19.52 -18.86
C VAL A 162 10.07 18.25 -19.20
N THR A 163 10.69 17.09 -19.02
CA THR A 163 9.97 15.81 -19.04
C THR A 163 8.91 15.78 -17.93
N GLY A 164 7.74 15.24 -18.25
CA GLY A 164 6.54 15.27 -17.44
C GLY A 164 5.69 16.51 -17.75
N LYS A 165 5.01 17.01 -16.73
CA LYS A 165 4.01 18.08 -16.87
C LYS A 165 4.65 19.44 -17.04
N ASN A 166 4.07 20.22 -17.94
CA ASN A 166 4.29 21.64 -18.02
C ASN A 166 2.91 22.31 -18.11
N ARG A 167 2.54 23.09 -17.09
CA ARG A 167 1.33 23.92 -17.14
C ARG A 167 1.64 25.16 -17.96
N ILE A 168 0.88 25.36 -19.02
CA ILE A 168 0.95 26.55 -19.87
C ILE A 168 -0.19 27.46 -19.45
N VAL A 169 0.12 28.73 -19.16
CA VAL A 169 -0.87 29.76 -18.87
C VAL A 169 -0.70 30.90 -19.86
N ILE A 170 -1.75 31.20 -20.62
CA ILE A 170 -1.83 32.43 -21.42
C ILE A 170 -2.47 33.48 -20.53
N VAL A 171 -1.73 34.54 -20.26
CA VAL A 171 -2.19 35.72 -19.55
C VAL A 171 -2.54 36.75 -20.61
N GLN A 172 -3.83 36.92 -20.86
CA GLN A 172 -4.35 37.98 -21.70
C GLN A 172 -4.82 39.13 -20.82
N PHE A 173 -4.66 40.36 -21.31
CA PHE A 173 -5.31 41.50 -20.71
C PHE A 173 -5.91 42.42 -21.77
N ASP A 174 -6.92 43.16 -21.33
CA ASP A 174 -7.56 44.26 -22.03
C ASP A 174 -7.17 45.57 -21.32
N ASN A 175 -6.75 46.57 -22.08
CA ASN A 175 -6.46 47.93 -21.63
C ASN A 175 -7.13 49.01 -22.49
N SER A 176 -8.12 48.65 -23.32
CA SER A 176 -8.83 49.57 -24.19
C SER A 176 -10.20 49.06 -24.63
N ALA A 177 -11.23 49.91 -24.50
CA ALA A 177 -12.46 49.75 -25.27
C ALA A 177 -12.21 49.60 -26.79
N LYS A 178 -13.10 48.98 -27.58
CA LYS A 178 -14.47 48.53 -27.25
C LYS A 178 -14.63 47.00 -27.16
N GLY A 179 -13.55 46.23 -27.15
CA GLY A 179 -13.60 44.77 -27.20
C GLY A 179 -12.63 44.11 -26.24
N ASN A 180 -12.88 42.83 -25.96
CA ASN A 180 -11.91 41.92 -25.37
C ASN A 180 -11.97 40.61 -26.18
N HIS A 181 -10.93 40.34 -26.95
CA HIS A 181 -10.88 39.24 -27.92
C HIS A 181 -9.56 38.47 -27.89
N ILE A 182 -9.65 37.14 -27.83
CA ILE A 182 -8.57 36.21 -28.18
C ILE A 182 -9.11 35.02 -28.99
N GLU A 183 -8.47 34.69 -30.12
CA GLU A 183 -8.82 33.52 -30.92
C GLU A 183 -7.63 32.87 -31.64
N GLY A 184 -7.84 31.62 -32.05
CA GLY A 184 -6.91 30.88 -32.91
C GLY A 184 -5.59 30.53 -32.24
N VAL A 185 -5.63 30.23 -30.94
CA VAL A 185 -4.46 29.73 -30.21
C VAL A 185 -4.09 28.34 -30.73
N SER A 186 -2.85 28.17 -31.21
CA SER A 186 -2.33 26.88 -31.65
C SER A 186 -0.97 26.57 -31.04
N MET A 187 -0.71 25.27 -30.84
CA MET A 187 0.56 24.74 -30.34
C MET A 187 1.10 23.70 -31.30
N ILE A 188 2.31 23.94 -31.80
CA ILE A 188 2.98 23.05 -32.75
C ILE A 188 4.31 22.61 -32.15
N ALA A 189 4.50 21.29 -32.04
CA ALA A 189 5.75 20.66 -31.62
C ALA A 189 6.42 19.98 -32.82
N ASP A 190 7.68 20.33 -33.13
CA ASP A 190 8.46 19.74 -34.22
C ASP A 190 7.69 19.60 -35.55
N ALA A 191 7.03 20.69 -35.96
CA ALA A 191 6.18 20.80 -37.15
C ALA A 191 4.87 19.97 -37.14
N LYS A 192 4.45 19.46 -35.98
CA LYS A 192 3.18 18.74 -35.81
C LYS A 192 2.29 19.43 -34.79
N THR A 193 1.00 19.58 -35.10
CA THR A 193 0.00 20.03 -34.12
C THR A 193 -0.06 19.05 -32.97
N ILE A 194 -0.03 19.54 -31.74
CA ILE A 194 -0.16 18.68 -30.57
C ILE A 194 -1.64 18.32 -30.40
N PRO A 195 -2.00 17.03 -30.36
CA PRO A 195 -3.38 16.62 -30.15
C PRO A 195 -3.88 17.05 -28.76
N VAL A 196 -5.09 17.60 -28.74
CA VAL A 196 -5.85 17.82 -27.50
C VAL A 196 -6.41 16.47 -27.05
N SER A 197 -6.10 16.10 -25.81
CA SER A 197 -6.62 14.88 -25.20
C SER A 197 -8.05 15.07 -24.66
N ASN A 198 -8.72 13.97 -24.32
CA ASN A 198 -10.01 14.03 -23.66
C ASN A 198 -9.93 14.46 -22.17
N LYS A 199 -8.72 14.55 -21.60
CA LYS A 199 -8.49 14.86 -20.19
C LYS A 199 -8.56 16.36 -19.91
N THR A 200 -9.13 16.71 -18.77
CA THR A 200 -9.13 18.06 -18.17
C THR A 200 -7.77 18.40 -17.55
N VAL A 201 -7.57 19.68 -17.19
CA VAL A 201 -6.38 20.12 -16.47
C VAL A 201 -6.31 19.39 -15.13
N LYS A 202 -7.43 19.26 -14.41
CA LYS A 202 -7.48 18.51 -13.16
C LYS A 202 -7.06 17.05 -13.35
N GLU A 203 -7.57 16.38 -14.38
CA GLU A 203 -7.19 14.99 -14.66
C GLU A 203 -5.69 14.89 -15.01
N MET A 204 -5.15 15.80 -15.82
CA MET A 204 -3.70 15.82 -16.09
C MET A 204 -2.85 16.29 -14.90
N GLU A 205 -3.36 17.14 -14.01
CA GLU A 205 -2.75 17.48 -12.72
C GLU A 205 -2.73 16.28 -11.79
N THR A 206 -3.77 15.44 -11.81
CA THR A 206 -3.79 14.20 -11.04
C THR A 206 -2.96 13.09 -11.69
N VAL A 207 -2.74 13.14 -13.02
CA VAL A 207 -1.87 12.21 -13.75
C VAL A 207 -0.43 12.72 -13.67
N LYS A 208 0.20 12.60 -12.50
CA LYS A 208 1.63 12.31 -12.50
C LYS A 208 1.81 11.07 -13.40
N PRO A 209 2.83 10.99 -14.28
CA PRO A 209 3.24 9.67 -14.75
C PRO A 209 3.36 8.80 -13.51
N LEU A 210 2.61 7.69 -13.49
CA LEU A 210 2.94 6.50 -12.71
C LEU A 210 4.36 6.08 -13.12
N ALA A 211 5.39 6.80 -12.69
CA ALA A 211 6.50 6.09 -12.10
C ALA A 211 5.96 5.69 -10.74
N GLU A 212 5.28 4.55 -10.73
CA GLU A 212 4.77 3.89 -9.54
C GLU A 212 5.86 4.01 -8.47
N SER A 213 5.59 4.77 -7.40
CA SER A 213 6.17 4.38 -6.13
C SER A 213 5.59 2.98 -5.90
N LYS A 214 6.31 1.97 -6.38
CA LYS A 214 5.91 0.58 -6.23
C LYS A 214 6.16 0.25 -4.78
N ILE A 215 5.23 -0.46 -4.18
CA ILE A 215 5.54 -1.13 -2.94
C ILE A 215 6.62 -2.17 -3.26
N ILE A 216 7.77 -2.06 -2.59
CA ILE A 216 8.94 -2.93 -2.76
C ILE A 216 9.25 -3.75 -1.52
N GLY A 217 8.51 -3.52 -0.43
CA GLY A 217 8.48 -4.37 0.75
C GLY A 217 7.16 -4.15 1.47
N HIS A 218 6.50 -5.23 1.90
CA HIS A 218 5.19 -5.20 2.51
C HIS A 218 4.99 -6.37 3.49
N TRP A 219 4.91 -6.06 4.78
CA TRP A 219 4.66 -7.05 5.83
C TRP A 219 3.38 -6.72 6.57
N THR A 220 2.42 -7.65 6.55
CA THR A 220 1.14 -7.52 7.28
C THR A 220 1.16 -8.22 8.63
N PHE A 221 2.09 -9.15 8.87
CA PHE A 221 2.18 -9.99 10.08
C PHE A 221 0.93 -10.85 10.40
N GLU A 222 -0.12 -10.72 9.59
CA GLU A 222 -1.34 -11.51 9.68
C GLU A 222 -1.03 -13.02 9.63
N ASN A 223 -1.77 -13.78 10.43
CA ASN A 223 -1.60 -15.24 10.58
C ASN A 223 -0.18 -15.69 10.98
N GLY A 224 0.59 -14.83 11.66
CA GLY A 224 1.96 -15.17 12.06
C GLY A 224 2.99 -15.10 10.92
N SER A 225 2.64 -14.48 9.78
CA SER A 225 3.48 -14.45 8.59
C SER A 225 4.70 -13.54 8.75
N THR A 226 5.88 -14.05 8.40
CA THR A 226 7.13 -13.29 8.25
C THR A 226 7.40 -12.85 6.81
N LYS A 227 6.48 -13.14 5.88
CA LYS A 227 6.67 -12.96 4.44
C LYS A 227 6.50 -11.51 3.99
N ASP A 228 7.35 -11.09 3.06
CA ASP A 228 7.12 -9.90 2.25
C ASP A 228 6.15 -10.22 1.10
N LEU A 229 5.01 -9.52 1.05
CA LEU A 229 3.99 -9.73 0.02
C LEU A 229 4.44 -9.28 -1.37
N THR A 230 5.49 -8.47 -1.48
CA THR A 230 6.04 -8.06 -2.78
C THR A 230 6.99 -9.10 -3.37
N GLY A 231 7.47 -10.04 -2.55
CA GLY A 231 8.45 -11.06 -2.95
C GLY A 231 9.87 -10.54 -3.18
N ASN A 232 10.16 -9.28 -2.86
CA ASN A 232 11.49 -8.71 -3.04
C ASN A 232 12.40 -9.06 -1.87
N PHE A 233 11.90 -8.99 -0.64
CA PHE A 233 12.64 -9.40 0.55
C PHE A 233 12.38 -10.87 0.85
N GLY A 234 13.41 -11.57 1.34
CA GLY A 234 13.20 -12.90 1.94
C GLY A 234 12.43 -12.80 3.25
N ASP A 235 11.81 -13.91 3.67
CA ASP A 235 11.10 -14.04 4.94
C ASP A 235 11.95 -13.51 6.10
N LEU A 236 11.31 -12.81 7.04
CA LEU A 236 11.98 -12.27 8.21
C LEU A 236 12.44 -13.40 9.14
N THR A 237 13.71 -13.35 9.55
CA THR A 237 14.25 -14.08 10.70
C THR A 237 13.80 -13.37 11.97
N LEU A 238 13.15 -14.11 12.88
CA LEU A 238 12.76 -13.60 14.20
C LEU A 238 13.82 -13.98 15.24
N GLU A 239 14.45 -12.98 15.85
CA GLU A 239 15.36 -13.18 16.99
C GLU A 239 14.69 -12.69 18.26
N ARG A 240 14.14 -13.62 19.04
CA ARG A 240 13.41 -13.39 20.29
C ARG A 240 12.14 -12.52 20.16
N SER A 241 11.90 -11.88 19.02
CA SER A 241 10.62 -11.28 18.64
C SER A 241 9.59 -12.35 18.32
N VAL A 242 8.31 -12.02 18.47
CA VAL A 242 7.20 -12.92 18.15
C VAL A 242 6.19 -12.20 17.28
N ILE A 243 5.40 -12.96 16.51
CA ILE A 243 4.22 -12.43 15.84
C ILE A 243 2.99 -12.99 16.54
N GLU A 244 2.17 -12.10 17.09
CA GLU A 244 0.95 -12.42 17.84
C GLU A 244 -0.16 -11.46 17.42
N ASP A 245 -1.40 -11.94 17.33
CA ASP A 245 -2.58 -11.13 17.00
C ASP A 245 -2.45 -10.27 15.72
N GLY A 246 -1.70 -10.79 14.73
CA GLY A 246 -1.43 -10.08 13.47
C GLY A 246 -0.42 -8.94 13.60
N GLN A 247 0.40 -8.91 14.66
CA GLN A 247 1.37 -7.85 14.92
C GLN A 247 2.76 -8.44 15.22
N LEU A 248 3.80 -7.81 14.70
CA LEU A 248 5.18 -8.09 15.12
C LEU A 248 5.46 -7.39 16.46
N HIS A 249 5.80 -8.18 17.48
CA HIS A 249 6.20 -7.70 18.80
C HIS A 249 7.72 -7.61 18.91
N VAL A 250 8.23 -6.39 19.12
CA VAL A 250 9.66 -6.10 19.34
C VAL A 250 9.86 -5.40 20.68
N GLY A 251 11.08 -5.50 21.19
CA GLY A 251 11.44 -5.09 22.54
C GLY A 251 12.95 -5.14 22.75
N ASN A 252 13.36 -5.10 24.00
CA ASN A 252 14.79 -5.14 24.34
C ASN A 252 15.41 -6.47 23.86
N ASN A 253 16.45 -6.39 23.03
CA ASN A 253 17.12 -7.57 22.46
C ASN A 253 16.18 -8.50 21.65
N GLN A 254 15.11 -7.93 21.09
CA GLN A 254 14.18 -8.60 20.19
C GLN A 254 14.16 -7.88 18.86
N LEU A 255 14.43 -8.60 17.76
CA LEU A 255 14.45 -8.02 16.42
C LEU A 255 13.92 -9.01 15.38
N ALA A 256 13.42 -8.46 14.28
CA ALA A 256 13.11 -9.21 13.08
C ALA A 256 13.87 -8.60 11.90
N TRP A 257 14.42 -9.42 11.02
CA TRP A 257 15.27 -8.90 9.94
C TRP A 257 15.33 -9.82 8.72
N SER A 258 15.71 -9.26 7.58
CA SER A 258 16.07 -10.01 6.38
C SER A 258 17.19 -9.27 5.63
N THR A 259 18.20 -10.02 5.20
CA THR A 259 19.27 -9.54 4.31
C THR A 259 19.17 -10.14 2.91
N THR A 260 18.11 -10.88 2.63
CA THR A 260 17.83 -11.39 1.29
C THR A 260 16.97 -10.37 0.56
N TYR A 261 17.45 -9.86 -0.58
CA TYR A 261 16.72 -8.89 -1.38
C TYR A 261 16.96 -9.14 -2.89
N ASN A 262 15.88 -9.28 -3.64
CA ASN A 262 15.86 -9.54 -5.08
C ASN A 262 15.16 -8.41 -5.88
N GLY A 263 14.78 -7.32 -5.20
CA GLY A 263 14.13 -6.18 -5.82
C GLY A 263 15.10 -5.22 -6.54
N PRO A 264 14.60 -4.08 -7.04
CA PRO A 264 15.42 -3.07 -7.70
C PRO A 264 16.25 -2.25 -6.70
N ASP A 265 17.24 -1.50 -7.20
CA ASP A 265 17.97 -0.52 -6.40
C ASP A 265 17.02 0.48 -5.72
N ILE A 266 17.35 0.89 -4.49
CA ILE A 266 16.53 1.79 -3.69
C ILE A 266 17.27 3.11 -3.51
N LYS A 267 16.68 4.22 -3.95
CA LYS A 267 17.26 5.55 -3.80
C LYS A 267 16.29 6.49 -3.08
N GLU A 268 15.38 7.09 -3.85
CA GLU A 268 14.22 7.77 -3.28
C GLU A 268 13.24 6.73 -2.74
N LYS A 269 12.70 6.99 -1.55
CA LYS A 269 11.88 6.00 -0.84
C LYS A 269 10.92 6.65 0.14
N THR A 270 9.86 5.92 0.48
CA THR A 270 8.97 6.24 1.59
C THR A 270 8.79 5.01 2.45
N LEU A 271 9.12 5.12 3.73
CA LEU A 271 8.89 4.10 4.75
C LEU A 271 7.55 4.40 5.41
N VAL A 272 6.69 3.40 5.57
CA VAL A 272 5.39 3.54 6.22
C VAL A 272 5.18 2.42 7.22
N THR A 273 4.65 2.73 8.39
CA THR A 273 4.28 1.73 9.38
C THR A 273 3.11 2.16 10.23
N TRP A 274 2.30 1.18 10.67
CA TRP A 274 1.33 1.32 11.74
C TRP A 274 1.89 0.67 12.99
N VAL A 275 1.98 1.44 14.06
CA VAL A 275 2.79 1.04 15.21
C VAL A 275 2.22 1.56 16.51
N THR A 276 2.35 0.74 17.55
CA THR A 276 2.03 1.07 18.94
C THR A 276 3.30 0.99 19.77
N VAL A 277 3.78 2.13 20.30
CA VAL A 277 4.92 2.13 21.23
C VAL A 277 4.42 1.75 22.62
N LEU A 278 5.17 0.90 23.33
CA LEU A 278 4.78 0.36 24.63
C LEU A 278 5.65 0.87 25.80
N ASN A 279 6.75 1.56 25.51
CA ASN A 279 7.65 2.08 26.54
C ASN A 279 7.71 3.62 26.52
N PRO A 280 7.21 4.32 27.57
CA PRO A 280 7.24 5.80 27.68
C PRO A 280 8.64 6.38 27.87
N LYS A 281 9.65 5.56 28.17
CA LYS A 281 11.04 5.96 28.37
C LYS A 281 11.93 5.46 27.23
N GLN A 282 11.33 5.08 26.11
CA GLN A 282 12.04 4.58 24.95
C GLN A 282 13.02 5.62 24.41
N GLN A 283 14.26 5.20 24.15
CA GLN A 283 15.34 6.07 23.68
C GLN A 283 16.16 5.33 22.62
N GLY A 284 15.65 5.30 21.39
CA GLY A 284 16.30 4.62 20.26
C GLY A 284 15.54 3.38 19.79
N GLY A 285 16.07 2.77 18.73
CA GLY A 285 15.46 1.65 18.02
C GLY A 285 14.61 2.06 16.82
N THR A 286 14.25 1.06 16.01
CA THR A 286 13.54 1.27 14.75
C THR A 286 12.30 0.41 14.66
N VAL A 287 11.26 0.98 14.08
CA VAL A 287 10.04 0.25 13.71
C VAL A 287 10.02 -0.11 12.24
N LEU A 288 10.98 0.38 11.46
CA LEU A 288 11.28 -0.02 10.09
C LEU A 288 12.58 0.68 9.66
N THR A 289 13.66 -0.07 9.46
CA THR A 289 14.90 0.42 8.86
C THR A 289 15.19 -0.36 7.59
N VAL A 290 15.57 0.35 6.52
CA VAL A 290 16.16 -0.23 5.31
C VAL A 290 17.57 0.34 5.13
N GLY A 291 18.53 -0.51 4.81
CA GLY A 291 19.92 -0.08 4.72
C GLY A 291 20.84 -1.12 4.13
N LYS A 292 22.12 -0.76 4.11
CA LYS A 292 23.20 -1.65 3.71
C LYS A 292 23.48 -2.70 4.79
N LYS A 293 23.83 -3.90 4.34
CA LYS A 293 24.33 -5.01 5.17
C LYS A 293 25.75 -4.68 5.68
N VAL A 294 26.18 -5.36 6.75
CA VAL A 294 27.58 -5.33 7.23
C VAL A 294 28.53 -5.75 6.09
N PRO A 295 29.71 -5.11 5.93
CA PRO A 295 30.34 -4.11 6.82
C PRO A 295 29.96 -2.65 6.56
N ASP A 296 29.35 -2.32 5.41
CA ASP A 296 29.04 -0.94 5.03
C ASP A 296 27.75 -0.49 5.73
N PHE A 297 27.80 -0.01 6.96
CA PHE A 297 26.58 0.35 7.69
C PHE A 297 26.09 1.78 7.33
N ASP A 298 25.23 1.92 6.32
CA ASP A 298 24.41 3.13 6.14
C ASP A 298 22.95 2.74 5.92
N PHE A 299 22.03 3.53 6.45
CA PHE A 299 20.61 3.18 6.53
C PHE A 299 19.73 4.42 6.55
N ASP A 300 18.44 4.19 6.31
CA ASP A 300 17.36 5.12 6.61
C ASP A 300 16.26 4.37 7.36
N GLY A 301 15.67 4.99 8.38
CA GLY A 301 14.68 4.32 9.20
C GLY A 301 13.68 5.23 9.90
N ILE A 302 12.61 4.61 10.41
CA ILE A 302 11.63 5.24 11.29
C ILE A 302 12.07 4.96 12.74
N ILE A 303 12.63 5.97 13.39
CA ILE A 303 13.21 5.88 14.74
C ILE A 303 12.35 6.59 15.76
N PHE A 304 12.33 6.06 16.98
CA PHE A 304 11.63 6.66 18.11
C PHE A 304 12.59 7.04 19.26
N GLY A 305 12.53 8.29 19.71
CA GLY A 305 13.16 8.70 20.97
C GLY A 305 14.66 8.98 20.94
N GLU A 306 15.33 8.88 19.78
CA GLU A 306 16.81 8.92 19.70
C GLU A 306 17.42 10.29 20.04
N LYS A 307 17.04 11.36 19.31
CA LYS A 307 17.52 12.73 19.58
C LYS A 307 16.51 13.56 20.37
N GLN A 308 15.25 13.14 20.40
CA GLN A 308 14.17 13.82 21.11
C GLN A 308 13.30 12.78 21.79
N LYS A 309 13.18 12.86 23.13
CA LYS A 309 12.38 11.91 23.92
C LYS A 309 10.94 11.85 23.39
N ASN A 310 10.41 10.64 23.32
CA ASN A 310 9.04 10.34 22.90
C ASN A 310 8.65 10.93 21.53
N THR A 311 9.59 11.06 20.61
CA THR A 311 9.37 11.72 19.31
C THR A 311 9.82 10.83 18.17
N TRP A 312 8.98 10.71 17.14
CA TRP A 312 9.32 10.05 15.87
C TRP A 312 10.27 10.91 15.05
N MET A 313 11.23 10.26 14.39
CA MET A 313 12.20 10.93 13.54
C MET A 313 12.76 10.01 12.48
N ALA A 314 13.31 10.62 11.43
CA ALA A 314 14.10 9.91 10.45
C ALA A 314 15.48 9.57 11.02
N GLY A 315 15.77 8.28 11.11
CA GLY A 315 17.08 7.75 11.46
C GLY A 315 17.97 7.60 10.24
N SER A 316 19.28 7.82 10.40
CA SER A 316 20.28 7.52 9.38
C SER A 316 21.64 7.17 9.98
N GLY A 317 22.51 6.55 9.17
CA GLY A 317 23.94 6.38 9.49
C GLY A 317 24.58 7.71 9.89
N ASP A 318 25.34 7.71 10.99
CA ASP A 318 26.01 8.86 11.60
C ASP A 318 25.16 10.14 11.75
N TRP A 319 23.83 9.99 11.77
CA TRP A 319 22.87 11.10 11.72
C TRP A 319 23.03 12.03 10.50
N ASN A 320 23.64 11.55 9.41
CA ASN A 320 23.88 12.28 8.17
C ASN A 320 22.61 12.92 7.58
N ARG A 321 21.45 12.27 7.75
CA ARG A 321 20.12 12.72 7.32
C ARG A 321 19.13 12.86 8.48
N THR A 322 19.56 12.72 9.74
CA THR A 322 18.69 12.85 10.92
C THR A 322 18.66 14.29 11.42
N GLN A 323 17.46 14.85 11.61
CA GLN A 323 17.24 16.15 12.24
C GLN A 323 15.99 16.14 13.12
N PRO A 324 16.03 16.76 14.32
CA PRO A 324 14.84 17.10 15.10
C PRO A 324 13.80 17.91 14.29
N ILE A 325 12.53 17.54 14.36
CA ILE A 325 11.41 18.21 13.64
C ILE A 325 10.36 18.84 14.56
N GLY A 326 10.63 18.86 15.88
CA GLY A 326 9.76 19.50 16.86
C GLY A 326 8.59 18.62 17.34
N ASN A 327 7.65 19.23 18.08
CA ASN A 327 6.68 18.49 18.90
C ASN A 327 5.54 17.81 18.12
N LYS A 328 5.34 18.09 16.82
CA LYS A 328 4.24 17.49 16.02
C LYS A 328 4.40 15.97 15.82
N ALA A 329 5.62 15.46 15.95
CA ALA A 329 5.94 14.04 15.89
C ALA A 329 6.06 13.39 17.27
N LYS A 330 5.70 14.11 18.34
CA LYS A 330 5.81 13.64 19.72
C LYS A 330 4.59 12.81 20.11
N GLU A 331 4.83 11.68 20.76
CA GLU A 331 3.79 10.89 21.40
C GLU A 331 3.55 11.39 22.83
N THR A 332 2.27 11.63 23.12
CA THR A 332 1.78 12.05 24.44
C THR A 332 1.05 10.94 25.18
N LEU A 333 0.55 9.93 24.45
CA LEU A 333 -0.06 8.72 25.00
C LEU A 333 0.68 7.49 24.48
N ILE A 334 1.12 6.64 25.42
CA ILE A 334 1.67 5.32 25.12
C ILE A 334 0.53 4.33 24.93
N GLY A 335 0.74 3.34 24.05
CA GLY A 335 -0.27 2.30 23.78
C GLY A 335 -1.30 2.67 22.70
N SER A 336 -1.26 3.89 22.14
CA SER A 336 -2.07 4.24 20.97
C SER A 336 -1.35 3.85 19.68
N GLN A 337 -2.08 3.22 18.75
CA GLN A 337 -1.58 2.97 17.41
C GLN A 337 -1.54 4.27 16.61
N VAL A 338 -0.44 4.48 15.89
CA VAL A 338 -0.25 5.61 14.98
C VAL A 338 0.28 5.11 13.64
N LYS A 339 -0.03 5.85 12.58
CA LYS A 339 0.60 5.68 11.28
C LYS A 339 1.74 6.68 11.14
N ILE A 340 2.94 6.19 10.87
CA ILE A 340 4.11 7.01 10.59
C ILE A 340 4.56 6.76 9.16
N ALA A 341 4.79 7.84 8.42
CA ALA A 341 5.43 7.78 7.11
C ALA A 341 6.62 8.73 7.05
N ILE A 342 7.76 8.25 6.54
CA ILE A 342 8.96 9.08 6.32
C ILE A 342 9.43 8.91 4.88
N SER A 343 9.44 10.01 4.14
CA SER A 343 9.97 10.05 2.77
C SER A 343 11.38 10.63 2.75
N PHE A 344 12.24 10.02 1.92
CA PHE A 344 13.61 10.45 1.62
C PHE A 344 13.68 10.70 0.11
N GLY A 345 13.78 11.97 -0.28
CA GLY A 345 13.74 12.41 -1.67
C GLY A 345 14.92 13.30 -2.05
N SER A 346 15.15 13.51 -3.33
CA SER A 346 16.11 14.50 -3.81
C SER A 346 15.45 15.86 -4.02
N LYS A 347 16.06 16.91 -3.48
CA LYS A 347 15.72 18.30 -3.74
C LYS A 347 16.99 19.13 -3.88
N ASN A 348 17.19 19.69 -5.07
CA ASN A 348 18.39 20.45 -5.43
C ASN A 348 19.70 19.65 -5.18
N GLY A 349 19.69 18.36 -5.50
CA GLY A 349 20.84 17.47 -5.31
C GLY A 349 21.03 16.95 -3.87
N LYS A 350 20.32 17.51 -2.88
CA LYS A 350 20.41 17.08 -1.47
C LYS A 350 19.20 16.25 -1.06
N ASN A 351 19.31 15.55 0.07
CA ASN A 351 18.22 14.75 0.61
C ASN A 351 17.18 15.63 1.35
N GLU A 352 15.94 15.64 0.87
CA GLU A 352 14.75 16.18 1.55
C GLU A 352 14.05 15.05 2.30
N VAL A 353 13.88 15.24 3.61
CA VAL A 353 13.12 14.34 4.49
C VAL A 353 11.76 14.96 4.80
N LYS A 354 10.69 14.17 4.68
CA LYS A 354 9.34 14.54 5.13
C LYS A 354 8.80 13.49 6.08
N LEU A 355 8.37 13.89 7.27
CA LEU A 355 7.74 13.01 8.24
C LEU A 355 6.26 13.34 8.37
N TYR A 356 5.43 12.31 8.31
CA TYR A 356 3.99 12.38 8.49
C TYR A 356 3.59 11.51 9.68
N ARG A 357 2.67 12.02 10.48
CA ARG A 357 2.02 11.30 11.59
C ARG A 357 0.52 11.36 11.37
N ASN A 358 -0.13 10.19 11.29
CA ASN A 358 -1.55 10.06 10.99
C ASN A 358 -1.97 10.92 9.79
N ASP A 359 -1.24 10.77 8.68
CA ASP A 359 -1.46 11.46 7.40
C ASP A 359 -1.25 12.99 7.40
N VAL A 360 -0.84 13.56 8.53
CA VAL A 360 -0.53 14.99 8.67
C VAL A 360 0.98 15.19 8.63
N LEU A 361 1.46 16.14 7.83
CA LEU A 361 2.87 16.53 7.77
C LEU A 361 3.31 17.08 9.14
N ALA A 362 4.18 16.34 9.82
CA ALA A 362 4.75 16.73 11.10
C ALA A 362 5.94 17.68 10.92
N GLY A 363 6.75 17.46 9.87
CA GLY A 363 7.89 18.31 9.55
C GLY A 363 8.61 17.91 8.26
N THR A 364 9.40 18.85 7.73
CA THR A 364 10.24 18.65 6.55
C THR A 364 11.57 19.38 6.73
N TYR A 365 12.66 18.82 6.20
CA TYR A 365 13.98 19.45 6.19
C TYR A 365 14.87 18.90 5.07
N ILE A 366 15.94 19.62 4.72
CA ILE A 366 16.96 19.18 3.76
C ILE A 366 18.26 18.95 4.53
N LYS A 367 18.78 17.73 4.54
CA LYS A 367 20.03 17.38 5.21
C LYS A 367 20.65 16.12 4.60
N GLY A 368 21.97 16.19 4.37
CA GLY A 368 22.78 15.09 3.86
C GLY A 368 22.55 14.77 2.39
N GLU A 369 23.29 13.77 1.91
CA GLU A 369 23.16 13.18 0.58
C GLU A 369 22.16 12.02 0.58
N ILE A 370 21.50 11.79 -0.55
CA ILE A 370 20.54 10.69 -0.68
C ILE A 370 21.24 9.33 -0.57
N LEU A 371 20.72 8.45 0.28
CA LEU A 371 21.22 7.09 0.39
C LEU A 371 20.78 6.27 -0.83
N SER A 372 21.76 5.86 -1.63
CA SER A 372 21.56 4.90 -2.72
C SER A 372 21.93 3.50 -2.20
N LEU A 373 20.99 2.58 -2.25
CA LEU A 373 21.16 1.18 -1.92
C LEU A 373 21.16 0.37 -3.22
N ASP A 374 22.32 -0.17 -3.57
CA ASP A 374 22.42 -1.21 -4.60
C ASP A 374 21.68 -2.46 -4.13
N LYS A 375 20.90 -3.09 -5.01
CA LYS A 375 20.08 -4.28 -4.69
C LYS A 375 20.86 -5.39 -3.97
N ASN A 376 22.15 -5.56 -4.23
CA ASN A 376 22.94 -6.63 -3.61
C ASN A 376 23.26 -6.33 -2.13
N GLN A 377 23.11 -5.08 -1.69
CA GLN A 377 23.46 -4.61 -0.35
C GLN A 377 22.24 -4.37 0.55
N VAL A 378 21.01 -4.48 0.04
CA VAL A 378 19.78 -4.13 0.79
C VAL A 378 19.44 -5.16 1.88
N GLY A 379 19.19 -4.67 3.09
CA GLY A 379 18.54 -5.40 4.17
C GLY A 379 17.45 -4.56 4.85
N VAL A 380 16.51 -5.25 5.51
CA VAL A 380 15.45 -4.65 6.34
C VAL A 380 15.52 -5.18 7.78
N ILE A 381 15.29 -4.30 8.76
CA ILE A 381 15.32 -4.65 10.19
C ILE A 381 14.25 -3.90 10.98
N PHE A 382 13.71 -4.59 11.98
CA PHE A 382 12.72 -4.14 12.94
C PHE A 382 13.25 -4.37 14.36
N GLY A 383 12.89 -3.50 15.31
CA GLY A 383 13.37 -3.58 16.70
C GLY A 383 14.70 -2.86 16.87
N GLN A 384 15.78 -3.48 16.37
CA GLN A 384 17.14 -2.93 16.44
C GLN A 384 17.38 -1.86 15.35
N ARG A 385 18.01 -0.74 15.74
CA ARG A 385 18.25 0.44 14.90
C ARG A 385 18.84 0.14 13.50
N HIS A 386 19.85 -0.73 13.43
CA HIS A 386 20.60 -1.07 12.22
C HIS A 386 21.37 -2.40 12.36
N PHE A 387 21.93 -2.90 11.25
CA PHE A 387 22.68 -4.16 11.17
C PHE A 387 24.08 -4.15 11.79
N TRP A 388 24.66 -3.00 12.14
CA TRP A 388 26.01 -2.95 12.72
C TRP A 388 26.07 -3.61 14.11
N ASN A 389 27.09 -4.45 14.34
CA ASN A 389 27.29 -5.24 15.56
C ASN A 389 27.88 -4.44 16.74
N GLY A 390 28.34 -3.21 16.51
CA GLY A 390 28.67 -2.29 17.59
C GLY A 390 27.39 -1.74 18.20
N LEU A 391 27.05 -2.15 19.42
CA LEU A 391 25.81 -1.70 20.05
C LEU A 391 26.01 -0.30 20.65
N PRO A 392 25.25 0.74 20.25
CA PRO A 392 25.09 1.93 21.07
C PRO A 392 24.38 1.57 22.38
N SER A 393 24.29 2.50 23.34
CA SER A 393 23.75 2.21 24.68
C SER A 393 22.27 1.77 24.73
N ASN A 394 21.48 1.94 23.65
CA ASN A 394 20.09 1.47 23.56
C ASN A 394 19.53 1.39 22.11
N PRO A 395 19.88 0.38 21.30
CA PRO A 395 19.47 0.29 19.90
C PRO A 395 18.08 -0.31 19.67
N TRP A 396 17.29 -0.66 20.69
CA TRP A 396 16.04 -1.41 20.52
C TRP A 396 14.80 -0.58 20.84
N VAL A 397 13.70 -0.78 20.10
CA VAL A 397 12.38 -0.20 20.40
C VAL A 397 11.45 -1.25 21.00
N ASN A 398 10.67 -0.87 22.03
CA ASN A 398 9.55 -1.69 22.52
C ASN A 398 8.24 -1.23 21.89
N ALA A 399 7.76 -2.01 20.92
CA ALA A 399 6.61 -1.67 20.10
C ALA A 399 5.89 -2.90 19.54
N ARG A 400 4.62 -2.71 19.15
CA ARG A 400 3.86 -3.64 18.30
C ARG A 400 3.70 -3.01 16.92
N ILE A 401 4.15 -3.70 15.89
CA ILE A 401 4.08 -3.24 14.51
C ILE A 401 2.96 -4.03 13.84
N GLU A 402 1.94 -3.30 13.42
CA GLU A 402 0.74 -3.84 12.77
C GLU A 402 1.01 -4.14 11.30
N GLU A 403 1.63 -3.21 10.59
CA GLU A 403 1.93 -3.36 9.17
C GLU A 403 3.09 -2.44 8.81
N ALA A 404 3.92 -2.86 7.87
CA ALA A 404 5.08 -2.11 7.41
C ALA A 404 5.19 -2.17 5.89
N MET A 405 5.50 -1.03 5.27
CA MET A 405 5.63 -0.89 3.83
C MET A 405 6.85 -0.03 3.46
N ILE A 406 7.50 -0.40 2.36
CA ILE A 406 8.56 0.39 1.72
C ILE A 406 8.11 0.67 0.29
N TYR A 407 8.10 1.95 -0.08
CA TYR A 407 7.81 2.41 -1.44
C TYR A 407 9.08 2.88 -2.14
N SER A 408 9.25 2.50 -3.42
CA SER A 408 10.36 2.92 -4.28
C SER A 408 10.15 4.34 -4.85
N GLY A 409 9.95 5.31 -3.96
CA GLY A 409 9.80 6.73 -4.31
C GLY A 409 9.24 7.59 -3.18
N VAL A 410 9.16 8.89 -3.40
CA VAL A 410 8.55 9.84 -2.46
C VAL A 410 7.05 9.95 -2.72
N LEU A 411 6.26 9.48 -1.77
CA LEU A 411 4.80 9.62 -1.79
C LEU A 411 4.39 11.08 -1.54
N SER A 412 3.37 11.53 -2.26
CA SER A 412 2.69 12.80 -2.02
C SER A 412 1.81 12.72 -0.76
N PRO A 413 1.40 13.86 -0.17
CA PRO A 413 0.44 13.87 0.94
C PRO A 413 -0.87 13.13 0.63
N GLU A 414 -1.35 13.21 -0.62
CA GLU A 414 -2.56 12.54 -1.09
C GLU A 414 -2.33 11.03 -1.25
N GLU A 415 -1.15 10.61 -1.71
CA GLU A 415 -0.78 9.19 -1.76
C GLU A 415 -0.68 8.63 -0.34
N ILE A 416 -0.03 9.33 0.59
CA ILE A 416 0.06 8.92 1.99
C ILE A 416 -1.33 8.74 2.59
N LYS A 417 -2.27 9.67 2.40
CA LYS A 417 -3.65 9.51 2.87
C LYS A 417 -4.36 8.27 2.33
N LYS A 418 -4.01 7.81 1.12
CA LYS A 418 -4.58 6.61 0.50
C LYS A 418 -3.90 5.32 0.94
N VAL A 419 -2.69 5.40 1.49
CA VAL A 419 -2.00 4.24 2.07
C VAL A 419 -2.77 3.80 3.31
N THR A 420 -3.59 2.79 3.20
CA THR A 420 -4.25 2.13 4.33
C THR A 420 -3.53 0.83 4.63
N THR A 421 -3.73 0.29 5.83
CA THR A 421 -3.43 -1.12 6.06
C THR A 421 -4.18 -1.94 5.02
N VAL A 422 -3.65 -3.12 4.66
CA VAL A 422 -4.50 -4.13 4.03
C VAL A 422 -5.71 -4.24 4.94
N LYS A 423 -6.93 -4.13 4.37
CA LYS A 423 -8.13 -4.39 5.16
C LYS A 423 -7.84 -5.68 5.87
N LYS A 424 -7.78 -5.62 7.21
CA LYS A 424 -8.06 -6.81 7.99
C LYS A 424 -9.30 -7.33 7.29
N VAL A 425 -9.21 -8.52 6.71
CA VAL A 425 -10.34 -9.39 6.89
C VAL A 425 -10.41 -9.38 8.41
N THR A 426 -11.25 -8.50 8.98
CA THR A 426 -11.65 -8.60 10.36
C THR A 426 -12.27 -9.96 10.33
N VAL A 427 -11.43 -10.94 10.59
CA VAL A 427 -11.83 -12.30 10.51
C VAL A 427 -12.85 -12.32 11.60
N SER A 428 -14.10 -12.47 11.23
CA SER A 428 -15.08 -12.96 12.18
C SER A 428 -14.64 -14.40 12.43
N GLU A 429 -13.51 -14.61 13.13
CA GLU A 429 -12.96 -15.92 13.41
C GLU A 429 -14.02 -16.53 14.30
N PHE A 430 -14.91 -17.27 13.65
CA PHE A 430 -15.73 -18.19 14.36
C PHE A 430 -14.72 -19.25 14.80
N ILE A 431 -14.28 -19.11 16.04
CA ILE A 431 -13.53 -20.12 16.75
C ILE A 431 -14.52 -20.84 17.69
N PRO A 432 -14.39 -22.15 17.84
CA PRO A 432 -15.20 -22.90 18.80
C PRO A 432 -14.90 -22.45 20.22
N ASP A 433 -15.95 -22.30 21.04
CA ASP A 433 -15.86 -21.98 22.47
C ASP A 433 -16.79 -22.89 23.28
N LEU A 434 -16.21 -23.85 23.99
CA LEU A 434 -16.96 -24.82 24.80
C LEU A 434 -17.68 -24.16 25.98
N SER A 435 -17.25 -22.98 26.42
CA SER A 435 -17.88 -22.28 27.55
C SER A 435 -19.21 -21.61 27.15
N LYS A 436 -19.45 -21.43 25.85
CA LYS A 436 -20.63 -20.75 25.34
C LYS A 436 -21.83 -21.69 25.30
N LYS A 437 -22.81 -21.41 26.16
CA LYS A 437 -24.09 -22.13 26.15
C LYS A 437 -24.88 -21.78 24.89
N ASN A 438 -25.52 -22.78 24.29
CA ASN A 438 -26.40 -22.63 23.12
C ASN A 438 -25.74 -21.90 21.94
N ASP A 439 -24.48 -22.22 21.62
CA ASP A 439 -23.81 -21.60 20.47
C ASP A 439 -24.48 -22.03 19.14
N PRO A 440 -25.08 -21.11 18.36
CA PRO A 440 -25.69 -21.48 17.08
C PRO A 440 -24.66 -21.87 16.01
N LYS A 441 -23.37 -21.58 16.21
CA LYS A 441 -22.32 -21.83 15.21
C LYS A 441 -21.56 -23.12 15.46
N TRP A 442 -21.42 -23.52 16.72
CA TRP A 442 -20.57 -24.64 17.12
C TRP A 442 -21.35 -25.68 17.88
N SER A 443 -21.14 -26.93 17.49
CA SER A 443 -21.74 -28.07 18.17
C SER A 443 -20.76 -29.22 18.24
N TYR A 444 -20.85 -30.00 19.31
CA TYR A 444 -19.89 -31.04 19.67
C TYR A 444 -20.63 -32.33 20.04
N GLY A 445 -20.11 -33.47 19.60
CA GLY A 445 -20.73 -34.74 19.89
C GLY A 445 -19.92 -35.93 19.39
N TYR A 446 -20.58 -37.08 19.34
CA TYR A 446 -19.97 -38.34 18.95
C TYR A 446 -20.93 -39.25 18.17
N GLY A 447 -20.38 -40.16 17.37
CA GLY A 447 -21.17 -41.11 16.58
C GLY A 447 -20.39 -41.71 15.41
N LYS A 448 -21.10 -42.28 14.45
CA LYS A 448 -20.52 -42.85 13.21
C LYS A 448 -20.16 -41.77 12.19
N ALA A 449 -19.21 -42.03 11.31
CA ALA A 449 -18.79 -41.10 10.27
C ALA A 449 -19.96 -40.61 9.40
N GLY A 450 -20.00 -39.31 9.09
CA GLY A 450 -20.94 -38.74 8.11
C GLY A 450 -22.42 -38.76 8.52
N GLU A 451 -22.73 -39.20 9.74
CA GLU A 451 -24.09 -39.22 10.30
C GLU A 451 -24.26 -38.10 11.34
N ASP A 452 -25.51 -37.78 11.70
CA ASP A 452 -25.78 -36.96 12.87
C ASP A 452 -25.23 -37.60 14.15
N PHE A 453 -24.89 -36.75 15.11
CA PHE A 453 -24.21 -37.18 16.32
C PHE A 453 -25.11 -37.12 17.55
N THR A 454 -24.73 -37.87 18.58
CA THR A 454 -25.22 -37.65 19.94
C THR A 454 -24.44 -36.49 20.55
N SER A 455 -25.15 -35.47 21.02
CA SER A 455 -24.51 -34.28 21.62
C SER A 455 -23.84 -34.64 22.94
N PHE A 456 -22.68 -34.04 23.22
CA PHE A 456 -22.10 -34.18 24.54
C PHE A 456 -22.92 -33.46 25.62
N PRO A 457 -22.89 -33.95 26.87
CA PRO A 457 -23.40 -33.20 28.01
C PRO A 457 -22.70 -31.84 28.18
N PRO A 458 -23.30 -30.90 28.94
CA PRO A 458 -22.67 -29.62 29.25
C PRO A 458 -21.25 -29.75 29.84
N PRO A 459 -20.38 -28.75 29.61
CA PRO A 459 -18.98 -28.83 30.01
C PRO A 459 -18.83 -28.82 31.53
N VAL A 460 -17.89 -29.63 32.02
CA VAL A 460 -17.42 -29.64 33.41
C VAL A 460 -15.93 -29.37 33.46
N ALA A 461 -15.37 -29.08 34.64
CA ALA A 461 -13.92 -28.99 34.78
C ALA A 461 -13.27 -30.35 34.47
N TYR A 462 -12.21 -30.35 33.66
CA TYR A 462 -11.46 -31.55 33.26
C TYR A 462 -10.92 -32.33 34.47
N LYS A 463 -10.40 -31.60 35.45
CA LYS A 463 -10.19 -32.07 36.83
C LYS A 463 -10.38 -30.92 37.80
N LYS A 464 -10.54 -31.22 39.09
CA LYS A 464 -10.75 -30.19 40.13
C LYS A 464 -9.65 -29.12 40.05
N GLY A 465 -10.05 -27.85 39.84
CA GLY A 465 -9.15 -26.70 39.74
C GLY A 465 -8.43 -26.52 38.40
N SER A 466 -8.70 -27.36 37.39
CA SER A 466 -8.14 -27.16 36.04
C SER A 466 -8.86 -26.02 35.30
N PRO A 467 -8.12 -25.19 34.52
CA PRO A 467 -8.72 -24.21 33.60
C PRO A 467 -9.31 -24.86 32.34
N VAL A 468 -9.11 -26.17 32.16
CA VAL A 468 -9.66 -26.93 31.02
C VAL A 468 -11.08 -27.37 31.35
N ASN A 469 -12.00 -27.05 30.45
CA ASN A 469 -13.34 -27.59 30.45
C ASN A 469 -13.42 -28.78 29.49
N ILE A 470 -14.20 -29.79 29.85
CA ILE A 470 -14.43 -30.99 29.06
C ILE A 470 -15.93 -31.30 28.98
N MET A 471 -16.40 -31.65 27.80
CA MET A 471 -17.67 -32.29 27.54
C MET A 471 -17.39 -33.76 27.24
N LYS A 472 -17.99 -34.72 27.95
CA LYS A 472 -17.69 -36.15 27.79
C LYS A 472 -18.91 -37.04 27.96
N LYS A 473 -18.91 -38.19 27.28
CA LYS A 473 -19.95 -39.21 27.43
C LYS A 473 -19.91 -39.81 28.84
N SER A 474 -21.07 -39.93 29.49
CA SER A 474 -21.17 -40.47 30.85
C SER A 474 -20.83 -41.97 30.88
N GLY A 475 -20.15 -42.40 31.95
CA GLY A 475 -19.84 -43.82 32.19
C GLY A 475 -18.69 -44.38 31.35
N THR A 476 -17.92 -43.55 30.66
CA THR A 476 -16.78 -43.99 29.84
C THR A 476 -15.62 -42.98 29.88
N ALA A 477 -14.41 -43.47 29.58
CA ALA A 477 -13.23 -42.64 29.36
C ALA A 477 -13.12 -42.11 27.91
N PHE A 478 -13.92 -42.68 27.00
CA PHE A 478 -13.95 -42.34 25.58
C PHE A 478 -14.97 -41.25 25.27
N TYR A 479 -14.88 -40.67 24.07
CA TYR A 479 -15.74 -39.61 23.58
C TYR A 479 -15.71 -38.35 24.44
N SER A 480 -14.85 -37.42 24.05
CA SER A 480 -14.85 -36.10 24.65
C SER A 480 -14.41 -34.98 23.72
N ALA A 481 -14.77 -33.76 24.10
CA ALA A 481 -14.24 -32.51 23.57
C ALA A 481 -13.78 -31.65 24.74
N ALA A 482 -12.54 -31.17 24.72
CA ALA A 482 -11.96 -30.36 25.78
C ALA A 482 -11.30 -29.08 25.26
N GLN A 483 -11.31 -28.03 26.08
CA GLN A 483 -10.73 -26.73 25.74
C GLN A 483 -10.21 -26.02 27.01
N ASN A 484 -8.99 -25.49 26.94
CA ASN A 484 -8.41 -24.65 27.99
C ASN A 484 -8.98 -23.23 27.92
N ASN A 485 -9.44 -22.71 29.06
CA ASN A 485 -9.99 -21.36 29.14
C ASN A 485 -9.02 -20.29 29.66
N SER A 486 -7.77 -20.67 29.94
CA SER A 486 -6.74 -19.73 30.35
C SER A 486 -5.96 -19.16 29.16
N ASN A 487 -5.16 -18.12 29.42
CA ASN A 487 -4.27 -17.48 28.44
C ASN A 487 -2.87 -18.12 28.36
N LYS A 488 -2.65 -19.26 29.01
CA LYS A 488 -1.39 -20.00 29.00
C LYS A 488 -1.65 -21.47 28.72
N ASP A 489 -0.61 -22.18 28.28
CA ASP A 489 -0.64 -23.63 28.18
C ASP A 489 -0.95 -24.25 29.55
N TRP A 490 -1.71 -25.34 29.52
CA TRP A 490 -1.99 -26.13 30.71
C TRP A 490 -1.64 -27.59 30.48
N VAL A 491 -0.77 -28.13 31.34
CA VAL A 491 -0.19 -29.47 31.18
C VAL A 491 -0.85 -30.44 32.17
N ASP A 492 -1.38 -31.54 31.65
CA ASP A 492 -1.79 -32.69 32.42
C ASP A 492 -0.65 -33.71 32.49
N VAL A 493 0.25 -33.51 33.46
CA VAL A 493 1.47 -34.33 33.63
C VAL A 493 1.18 -35.82 33.72
N LYS A 494 0.05 -36.22 34.33
CA LYS A 494 -0.32 -37.63 34.52
C LYS A 494 -0.52 -38.36 33.19
N HIS A 495 -1.08 -37.68 32.19
CA HIS A 495 -1.40 -38.27 30.90
C HIS A 495 -0.52 -37.68 29.78
N SER A 496 0.50 -36.88 30.13
CA SER A 496 1.39 -36.22 29.17
C SER A 496 0.70 -35.38 28.09
N ILE A 497 -0.42 -34.71 28.45
CA ILE A 497 -1.22 -33.89 27.54
C ILE A 497 -0.92 -32.41 27.79
N THR A 498 -0.68 -31.63 26.73
CA THR A 498 -0.57 -30.16 26.82
C THR A 498 -1.74 -29.49 26.09
N PHE A 499 -2.62 -28.82 26.83
CA PHE A 499 -3.72 -28.05 26.24
C PHE A 499 -3.25 -26.60 25.96
N PRO A 500 -3.35 -26.10 24.72
CA PRO A 500 -2.90 -24.74 24.36
C PRO A 500 -3.78 -23.66 24.98
N PRO A 501 -3.44 -22.36 24.89
CA PRO A 501 -4.24 -21.28 25.45
C PRO A 501 -5.56 -21.10 24.69
N LYS A 502 -6.56 -20.48 25.34
CA LYS A 502 -7.89 -20.22 24.75
C LYS A 502 -7.82 -19.44 23.43
N SER A 503 -6.86 -18.53 23.29
CA SER A 503 -6.66 -17.71 22.09
C SER A 503 -6.38 -18.52 20.82
N LYS A 504 -6.02 -19.81 20.94
CA LYS A 504 -5.85 -20.69 19.77
C LYS A 504 -7.14 -21.27 19.22
N GLY A 505 -8.29 -21.04 19.89
CA GLY A 505 -9.61 -21.47 19.39
C GLY A 505 -9.72 -22.97 19.15
N ALA A 506 -8.94 -23.77 19.89
CA ALA A 506 -8.68 -25.17 19.57
C ALA A 506 -9.46 -26.12 20.48
N ILE A 507 -9.94 -27.23 19.93
CA ILE A 507 -10.70 -28.27 20.64
C ILE A 507 -9.92 -29.57 20.61
N ALA A 508 -9.63 -30.12 21.78
CA ALA A 508 -9.03 -31.43 21.93
C ALA A 508 -10.13 -32.50 21.88
N LEU A 509 -10.15 -33.30 20.82
CA LEU A 509 -11.11 -34.37 20.63
C LEU A 509 -10.52 -35.72 21.01
N HIS A 510 -11.29 -36.49 21.78
CA HIS A 510 -10.97 -37.87 22.14
C HIS A 510 -12.08 -38.79 21.58
N PRO A 511 -11.78 -39.65 20.61
CA PRO A 511 -12.76 -40.49 19.91
C PRO A 511 -13.25 -41.68 20.75
N GLY A 512 -14.03 -42.57 20.11
CA GLY A 512 -14.46 -43.83 20.70
C GLY A 512 -13.34 -44.87 20.76
N GLN A 513 -13.65 -46.03 21.33
CA GLN A 513 -12.68 -47.11 21.51
C GLN A 513 -12.43 -47.89 20.22
N TYR A 514 -13.42 -47.93 19.34
CA TYR A 514 -13.38 -48.81 18.17
C TYR A 514 -13.35 -48.03 16.87
N LYS A 515 -13.03 -48.74 15.79
CA LYS A 515 -13.12 -48.16 14.46
C LYS A 515 -14.54 -47.70 14.15
N ASN A 516 -14.63 -46.63 13.38
CA ASN A 516 -15.84 -45.90 13.03
C ASN A 516 -16.56 -45.22 14.21
N GLU A 517 -15.87 -44.98 15.33
CA GLU A 517 -16.40 -44.26 16.48
C GLU A 517 -15.73 -42.89 16.65
N TYR A 518 -16.42 -41.83 16.23
CA TYR A 518 -15.81 -40.51 16.09
C TYR A 518 -16.20 -39.56 17.21
N ALA A 519 -15.27 -38.70 17.61
CA ALA A 519 -15.56 -37.44 18.27
C ALA A 519 -15.59 -36.31 17.23
N LYS A 520 -16.56 -35.41 17.36
CA LYS A 520 -16.93 -34.49 16.29
C LYS A 520 -17.07 -33.07 16.79
N VAL A 521 -16.67 -32.14 15.93
CA VAL A 521 -16.90 -30.70 16.08
C VAL A 521 -17.43 -30.17 14.76
N ARG A 522 -18.52 -29.41 14.82
CA ARG A 522 -19.23 -28.89 13.66
C ARG A 522 -19.34 -27.38 13.69
N TYR A 523 -18.95 -26.76 12.59
CA TYR A 523 -19.33 -25.39 12.25
C TYR A 523 -20.68 -25.39 11.53
N SER A 524 -21.57 -24.47 11.90
CA SER A 524 -22.85 -24.19 11.22
C SER A 524 -22.84 -22.76 10.68
N ALA A 525 -23.05 -22.61 9.37
CA ALA A 525 -23.03 -21.31 8.72
C ALA A 525 -24.19 -20.42 9.22
N PRO A 526 -23.93 -19.23 9.78
CA PRO A 526 -24.97 -18.38 10.34
C PRO A 526 -25.90 -17.76 9.28
N LYS A 527 -25.43 -17.69 8.03
CA LYS A 527 -26.17 -17.21 6.86
C LYS A 527 -25.60 -17.86 5.59
N GLU A 528 -26.24 -17.60 4.47
CA GLU A 528 -25.71 -18.00 3.17
C GLU A 528 -24.48 -17.16 2.81
N GLY A 529 -23.43 -17.82 2.31
CA GLY A 529 -22.19 -17.14 1.92
C GLY A 529 -21.08 -18.09 1.48
N THR A 530 -19.94 -17.49 1.16
CA THR A 530 -18.70 -18.22 0.89
C THR A 530 -17.82 -18.15 2.12
N TYR A 531 -17.43 -19.32 2.63
CA TYR A 531 -16.66 -19.45 3.85
C TYR A 531 -15.32 -20.11 3.55
N LYS A 532 -14.24 -19.47 3.97
CA LYS A 532 -12.91 -20.04 3.99
C LYS A 532 -12.67 -20.67 5.36
N ILE A 533 -12.40 -21.97 5.40
CA ILE A 533 -12.21 -22.74 6.63
C ILE A 533 -10.79 -23.29 6.65
N ARG A 534 -10.02 -22.85 7.65
CA ARG A 534 -8.67 -23.29 7.97
C ARG A 534 -8.76 -24.29 9.12
N LEU A 535 -8.26 -25.50 8.91
CA LEU A 535 -8.19 -26.56 9.90
C LEU A 535 -6.73 -26.86 10.20
N THR A 536 -6.34 -26.81 11.48
CA THR A 536 -5.02 -27.25 11.92
C THR A 536 -5.17 -28.37 12.92
N PHE A 537 -4.48 -29.47 12.67
CA PHE A 537 -4.43 -30.65 13.51
C PHE A 537 -3.09 -30.72 14.25
N LYS A 538 -3.13 -31.18 15.49
CA LYS A 538 -1.94 -31.49 16.30
C LYS A 538 -2.26 -32.59 17.29
N HIS A 539 -1.38 -33.57 17.44
CA HIS A 539 -1.50 -34.52 18.55
C HIS A 539 -1.10 -33.83 19.87
N LEU A 540 -1.84 -34.09 20.95
CA LEU A 540 -1.50 -33.52 22.27
C LEU A 540 -0.73 -34.47 23.18
N ASP A 541 -0.77 -35.75 22.85
CA ASP A 541 -0.15 -36.81 23.64
C ASP A 541 1.29 -37.09 23.15
N THR A 542 2.21 -37.32 24.09
CA THR A 542 3.58 -37.73 23.78
C THR A 542 3.67 -39.13 23.21
N ASN A 543 2.68 -39.99 23.47
CA ASN A 543 2.61 -41.39 23.05
C ASN A 543 1.74 -41.60 21.80
N PHE A 544 1.20 -40.53 21.21
CA PHE A 544 0.39 -40.57 19.99
C PHE A 544 1.04 -41.39 18.86
N THR A 545 0.30 -42.33 18.27
CA THR A 545 0.76 -43.13 17.14
C THR A 545 0.15 -42.61 15.85
N LYS A 546 -1.17 -42.71 15.73
CA LYS A 546 -1.95 -42.31 14.57
C LYS A 546 -3.42 -42.07 14.94
N ALA A 547 -4.07 -41.25 14.14
CA ALA A 547 -5.51 -41.04 14.12
C ALA A 547 -5.95 -40.79 12.67
N LYS A 548 -7.25 -40.67 12.46
CA LYS A 548 -7.82 -40.24 11.18
C LYS A 548 -8.75 -39.06 11.44
N ALA A 549 -8.65 -38.04 10.59
CA ALA A 549 -9.65 -36.99 10.52
C ALA A 549 -10.45 -37.12 9.23
N GLU A 550 -11.77 -37.01 9.33
CA GLU A 550 -12.66 -36.93 8.18
C GLU A 550 -13.37 -35.59 8.17
N ILE A 551 -13.35 -34.95 6.99
CA ILE A 551 -14.04 -33.69 6.75
C ILE A 551 -15.33 -34.01 6.03
N TRP A 552 -16.46 -33.65 6.64
CA TRP A 552 -17.78 -33.86 6.07
C TRP A 552 -18.52 -32.54 5.91
N THR A 553 -19.39 -32.45 4.91
CA THR A 553 -20.27 -31.28 4.75
C THR A 553 -21.68 -31.71 4.35
N ASN A 554 -22.68 -30.94 4.77
CA ASN A 554 -24.06 -31.08 4.27
C ASN A 554 -24.52 -29.85 3.48
N LYS A 555 -23.59 -29.19 2.78
CA LYS A 555 -23.85 -27.98 1.98
C LYS A 555 -25.03 -28.12 1.00
N ASP A 556 -25.26 -29.33 0.49
CA ASP A 556 -26.31 -29.65 -0.49
C ASP A 556 -27.54 -30.31 0.15
N GLY A 557 -27.65 -30.29 1.49
CA GLY A 557 -28.75 -30.92 2.24
C GLY A 557 -28.50 -32.38 2.65
N THR A 558 -27.53 -33.04 2.02
CA THR A 558 -27.10 -34.42 2.34
C THR A 558 -25.64 -34.43 2.76
N TRP A 559 -25.28 -35.23 3.76
CA TRP A 559 -23.89 -35.41 4.18
C TRP A 559 -23.06 -36.06 3.07
N SER A 560 -21.92 -35.44 2.76
CA SER A 560 -20.90 -35.99 1.85
C SER A 560 -19.52 -35.87 2.48
N ASN A 561 -18.71 -36.91 2.27
CA ASN A 561 -17.31 -36.92 2.66
C ASN A 561 -16.55 -36.01 1.70
N PHE A 562 -15.78 -35.07 2.25
CA PHE A 562 -15.01 -34.10 1.50
C PHE A 562 -13.54 -34.49 1.39
N GLU A 563 -12.91 -34.87 2.51
CA GLU A 563 -11.53 -35.32 2.55
C GLU A 563 -11.31 -36.24 3.75
N ASN A 564 -10.47 -37.25 3.59
CA ASN A 564 -9.94 -38.08 4.66
C ASN A 564 -8.44 -37.77 4.85
N ILE A 565 -8.06 -37.46 6.07
CA ILE A 565 -6.71 -37.03 6.42
C ILE A 565 -6.11 -38.07 7.38
N ASN A 566 -4.99 -38.66 6.97
CA ASN A 566 -4.21 -39.55 7.83
C ASN A 566 -3.36 -38.72 8.78
N LEU A 567 -3.63 -38.82 10.08
CA LEU A 567 -2.89 -38.11 11.12
C LEU A 567 -1.89 -39.08 11.73
N THR A 568 -0.68 -39.18 11.19
CA THR A 568 0.36 -40.07 11.73
C THR A 568 1.48 -39.27 12.37
N ARG A 569 2.22 -39.88 13.31
CA ARG A 569 3.43 -39.24 13.86
C ARG A 569 4.40 -38.79 12.76
N THR A 570 4.60 -39.62 11.74
CA THR A 570 5.46 -39.33 10.60
C THR A 570 4.99 -38.09 9.85
N GLU A 571 3.69 -38.00 9.54
CA GLU A 571 3.09 -36.84 8.88
C GLU A 571 3.26 -35.56 9.72
N TYR A 572 3.02 -35.63 11.02
CA TYR A 572 3.24 -34.48 11.91
C TYR A 572 4.70 -34.04 11.93
N ASN A 573 5.64 -34.97 12.09
CA ASN A 573 7.07 -34.67 12.11
C ASN A 573 7.53 -34.03 10.79
N ALA A 574 7.01 -34.50 9.65
CA ALA A 574 7.30 -33.92 8.35
C ALA A 574 6.74 -32.49 8.16
N ASN A 575 5.74 -32.10 8.97
CA ASN A 575 5.06 -30.81 8.88
C ASN A 575 5.23 -29.96 10.16
N ASN A 576 6.41 -30.01 10.79
CA ASN A 576 6.76 -29.23 11.98
C ASN A 576 5.77 -29.39 13.15
N GLY A 577 5.23 -30.59 13.32
CA GLY A 577 4.34 -30.96 14.42
C GLY A 577 2.87 -30.59 14.22
N THR A 578 2.47 -30.09 13.06
CA THR A 578 1.06 -29.75 12.75
C THR A 578 0.69 -30.12 11.33
N ILE A 579 -0.57 -30.46 11.07
CA ILE A 579 -1.08 -30.66 9.70
C ILE A 579 -2.15 -29.60 9.47
N THR A 580 -1.99 -28.76 8.45
CA THR A 580 -2.95 -27.69 8.14
C THR A 580 -3.60 -27.93 6.78
N ARG A 581 -4.90 -27.64 6.71
CA ARG A 581 -5.72 -27.66 5.50
C ARG A 581 -6.55 -26.40 5.42
N GLU A 582 -6.82 -25.96 4.20
CA GLU A 582 -7.62 -24.77 3.94
C GLU A 582 -8.61 -25.06 2.83
N TYR A 583 -9.86 -24.72 3.08
CA TYR A 583 -10.98 -25.03 2.19
C TYR A 583 -11.81 -23.79 1.95
N THR A 584 -12.47 -23.73 0.79
CA THR A 584 -13.49 -22.72 0.49
C THR A 584 -14.81 -23.42 0.20
N PHE A 585 -15.83 -23.15 1.01
CA PHE A 585 -17.17 -23.71 0.88
C PHE A 585 -18.18 -22.62 0.59
N LYS A 586 -19.09 -22.87 -0.37
CA LYS A 586 -20.35 -22.15 -0.47
C LYS A 586 -21.36 -22.86 0.41
N LEU A 587 -21.84 -22.20 1.46
CA LEU A 587 -22.73 -22.78 2.46
C LEU A 587 -24.04 -22.00 2.49
N LYS A 588 -25.16 -22.71 2.54
CA LYS A 588 -26.45 -22.13 2.89
C LYS A 588 -26.50 -21.90 4.41
N LYS A 589 -27.43 -21.05 4.86
CA LYS A 589 -27.70 -20.90 6.30
C LYS A 589 -27.97 -22.27 6.94
N ASN A 590 -27.32 -22.55 8.07
CA ASN A 590 -27.35 -23.80 8.84
C ASN A 590 -26.71 -25.02 8.17
N SER A 591 -26.16 -24.91 6.95
CA SER A 591 -25.27 -25.92 6.41
C SER A 591 -24.01 -26.00 7.27
N LYS A 592 -23.45 -27.20 7.35
CA LYS A 592 -22.41 -27.58 8.31
C LYS A 592 -21.16 -28.07 7.61
N VAL A 593 -20.05 -27.86 8.29
CA VAL A 593 -18.78 -28.53 8.05
C VAL A 593 -18.40 -29.23 9.35
N SER A 594 -18.20 -30.54 9.27
CA SER A 594 -17.89 -31.44 10.40
C SER A 594 -16.45 -31.90 10.28
N VAL A 595 -15.71 -31.83 11.38
CA VAL A 595 -14.43 -32.51 11.53
C VAL A 595 -14.65 -33.65 12.50
N GLU A 596 -14.37 -34.85 12.04
CA GLU A 596 -14.66 -36.10 12.74
C GLU A 596 -13.34 -36.84 12.96
N ILE A 597 -12.93 -36.97 14.22
CA ILE A 597 -11.70 -37.64 14.61
C ILE A 597 -12.02 -39.07 15.02
N GLU A 598 -11.26 -40.02 14.49
CA GLU A 598 -11.25 -41.44 14.87
C GLU A 598 -9.87 -41.81 15.41
N GLY A 599 -9.86 -42.59 16.48
CA GLY A 599 -8.64 -43.17 17.06
C GLY A 599 -8.21 -44.41 16.29
N ASP A 600 -7.07 -44.99 16.67
CA ASP A 600 -6.60 -46.24 16.04
C ASP A 600 -7.15 -47.52 16.67
N GLY A 601 -8.02 -47.38 17.67
CA GLY A 601 -8.69 -48.46 18.36
C GLY A 601 -8.02 -48.88 19.68
N THR A 602 -7.02 -48.12 20.14
CA THR A 602 -6.31 -48.38 21.40
C THR A 602 -6.72 -47.37 22.49
N HIS A 603 -6.60 -47.76 23.76
CA HIS A 603 -7.16 -47.00 24.90
C HIS A 603 -6.33 -45.76 25.28
N GLU A 604 -5.09 -45.70 24.82
CA GLU A 604 -4.11 -44.72 25.24
C GLU A 604 -3.76 -43.86 24.01
N ASN A 605 -3.83 -42.53 24.16
CA ASN A 605 -3.13 -41.53 23.33
C ASN A 605 -3.87 -40.86 22.15
N ASP A 606 -5.20 -40.71 22.21
CA ASP A 606 -5.99 -40.27 21.05
C ASP A 606 -6.47 -38.81 21.06
N TYR A 607 -5.91 -37.93 21.89
CA TYR A 607 -6.27 -36.51 21.84
C TYR A 607 -5.68 -35.82 20.61
N THR A 608 -6.55 -35.56 19.64
CA THR A 608 -6.26 -34.70 18.50
C THR A 608 -6.80 -33.30 18.77
N LEU A 609 -5.91 -32.32 18.82
CA LEU A 609 -6.27 -30.92 18.80
C LEU A 609 -6.70 -30.52 17.40
N VAL A 610 -7.89 -29.93 17.30
CA VAL A 610 -8.42 -29.34 16.07
C VAL A 610 -8.61 -27.85 16.30
N SER A 611 -7.85 -27.03 15.58
CA SER A 611 -8.04 -25.58 15.53
C SER A 611 -8.85 -25.22 14.29
N PHE A 612 -9.88 -24.37 14.47
CA PHE A 612 -10.68 -23.83 13.38
C PHE A 612 -10.44 -22.34 13.23
N GLY A 613 -10.10 -21.91 12.01
CA GLY A 613 -10.27 -20.52 11.58
C GLY A 613 -11.35 -20.47 10.50
N VAL A 614 -12.46 -19.78 10.76
CA VAL A 614 -13.52 -19.61 9.76
C VAL A 614 -13.65 -18.14 9.39
N ASP A 615 -13.48 -17.86 8.11
CA ASP A 615 -13.57 -16.56 7.48
C ASP A 615 -14.79 -16.52 6.56
N GLU A 616 -15.69 -15.55 6.72
CA GLU A 616 -16.69 -15.26 5.69
C GLU A 616 -16.07 -14.32 4.65
N ILE A 617 -15.96 -14.80 3.40
CA ILE A 617 -15.45 -14.00 2.29
C ILE A 617 -16.59 -13.10 1.79
N LYS A 618 -16.39 -11.78 1.87
CA LYS A 618 -17.32 -10.76 1.37
C LYS A 618 -17.07 -10.44 -0.10
#